data_AF-A0AB34P157-F1
#
_entry.id   AF-A0AB34P157-F1
#
_cell.length_a   1.000
_cell.length_b   1.000
_cell.length_c   1.000
_cell.angle_alpha   90.00
_cell.angle_beta   90.00
_cell.angle_gamma   90.00
#
_symmetry.space_group_name_H-M   'P 1'
#
loop_
_entity.id
_entity.type
_entity.pdbx_description
1 polymer ?
#
loop_
_entity_poly.entity_id
_entity_poly.type
_entity_poly.pdbx_seq_one_letter_code
_entity_poly.pdbx_strand_id
1 'polypeptide(L)'
;MTSFSSIFKELTKSKLRLVRRLALLQIVVGVLLGFWALLKMAFQGESKSYMLTAFITITPLFDLAYLFLSSRKNEQVYASQTWRLAPIKNSALLFANLGSAIIDGIFLVILQIVMIVIAGLPVIITNEFWQTTFKNFGSIGEGKLWQDIHLADLLSVILLIILIGMFIYLAVSLINFTGKIVSDFLPEKISKLVYFLVVVSLTCIGLIFLMNVYWFVMNSLTGFLQNGMFLTTLSKDAIDVRSNLTENYLTMAVVLVVDIILIIVNIFLLNKYHEAKI
;
A
#
# COMPACT_ATOMS: atom_id res chain seq x y z
N MET A 1 -16.65 -13.71 -26.17
CA MET A 1 -16.03 -12.60 -25.41
C MET A 1 -15.24 -13.18 -24.26
N THR A 2 -13.97 -12.80 -24.09
CA THR A 2 -13.21 -13.14 -22.88
C THR A 2 -13.82 -12.42 -21.69
N SER A 3 -14.13 -13.14 -20.61
CA SER A 3 -14.76 -12.55 -19.43
C SER A 3 -13.73 -11.75 -18.61
N PHE A 4 -14.19 -10.70 -17.91
CA PHE A 4 -13.36 -9.92 -16.98
C PHE A 4 -12.58 -10.82 -16.01
N SER A 5 -13.25 -11.83 -15.44
CA SER A 5 -12.65 -12.79 -14.50
C SER A 5 -11.48 -13.57 -15.11
N SER A 6 -11.59 -13.99 -16.38
CA SER A 6 -10.50 -14.72 -17.05
C SER A 6 -9.24 -13.86 -17.21
N ILE A 7 -9.41 -12.61 -17.63
CA ILE A 7 -8.30 -11.66 -17.82
C ILE A 7 -7.70 -11.27 -16.48
N PHE A 8 -8.55 -10.96 -15.49
CA PHE A 8 -8.15 -10.67 -14.13
C PHE A 8 -7.24 -11.78 -13.58
N LYS A 9 -7.68 -13.04 -13.67
CA LYS A 9 -6.93 -14.20 -13.17
C LYS A 9 -5.56 -14.34 -13.83
N GLU A 10 -5.47 -14.16 -15.15
CA GLU A 10 -4.20 -14.25 -15.87
C GLU A 10 -3.24 -13.11 -15.52
N LEU A 11 -3.75 -11.88 -15.38
CA LEU A 11 -2.96 -10.73 -14.94
C LEU A 11 -2.42 -10.92 -13.52
N THR A 12 -3.26 -11.35 -12.59
CA THR A 12 -2.86 -11.69 -11.21
C THR A 12 -1.80 -12.79 -11.21
N LYS A 13 -1.99 -13.88 -11.95
CA LYS A 13 -0.99 -14.97 -12.02
C LYS A 13 0.37 -14.48 -12.52
N SER A 14 0.39 -13.56 -13.48
CA SER A 14 1.62 -12.98 -14.02
C SER A 14 2.36 -12.09 -13.02
N LYS A 15 1.61 -11.29 -12.26
CA LYS A 15 2.13 -10.35 -11.26
C LYS A 15 2.47 -11.03 -9.92
N LEU A 16 1.76 -12.09 -9.52
CA LEU A 16 2.06 -12.92 -8.35
C LEU A 16 3.48 -13.49 -8.33
N ARG A 17 4.05 -13.80 -9.50
CA ARG A 17 5.46 -14.23 -9.61
C ARG A 17 6.44 -13.17 -9.11
N LEU A 18 6.12 -11.88 -9.28
CA LEU A 18 6.92 -10.78 -8.73
C LEU A 18 6.78 -10.72 -7.21
N VAL A 19 5.56 -10.86 -6.67
CA VAL A 19 5.32 -10.89 -5.22
C VAL A 19 6.13 -11.99 -4.55
N ARG A 20 6.09 -13.21 -5.09
CA ARG A 20 6.85 -14.35 -4.55
C ARG A 20 8.36 -14.09 -4.55
N ARG A 21 8.90 -13.48 -5.60
CA ARG A 21 10.34 -13.15 -5.69
C ARG A 21 10.73 -12.07 -4.69
N LEU A 22 9.90 -11.04 -4.52
CA LEU A 22 10.15 -9.99 -3.52
C LEU A 22 10.06 -10.53 -2.11
N ALA A 23 9.06 -11.35 -1.79
CA ALA A 23 8.93 -11.98 -0.48
C ALA A 23 10.14 -12.86 -0.16
N LEU A 24 10.61 -13.69 -1.10
CA LEU A 24 11.83 -14.48 -0.91
C LEU A 24 13.07 -13.60 -0.67
N LEU A 25 13.21 -12.53 -1.43
CA LEU A 25 14.31 -11.58 -1.24
C LEU A 25 14.22 -10.88 0.13
N GLN A 26 13.02 -10.53 0.57
CA GLN A 26 12.77 -9.93 1.88
C GLN A 26 13.17 -10.86 3.02
N ILE A 27 12.89 -12.16 2.90
CA ILE A 27 13.35 -13.16 3.88
C ILE A 27 14.87 -13.15 3.96
N VAL A 28 15.57 -13.24 2.82
CA VAL A 28 17.04 -13.27 2.79
C VAL A 28 17.63 -12.00 3.42
N VAL A 29 17.13 -10.82 3.00
CA VAL A 29 17.61 -9.54 3.50
C VAL A 29 17.30 -9.37 4.99
N GLY A 30 16.10 -9.74 5.43
CA GLY A 30 15.68 -9.66 6.83
C GLY A 30 16.50 -10.55 7.75
N VAL A 31 16.80 -11.78 7.31
CA VAL A 31 17.67 -12.70 8.06
C VAL A 31 19.10 -12.15 8.14
N LEU A 32 19.67 -11.67 7.03
CA LEU A 32 21.02 -11.10 7.02
C LEU A 32 21.14 -9.87 7.91
N LEU A 33 20.16 -8.96 7.85
CA LEU A 33 20.12 -7.78 8.71
C LEU A 33 19.89 -8.15 10.18
N GLY A 34 19.05 -9.13 10.46
CA GLY A 34 18.82 -9.62 11.82
C GLY A 34 20.10 -10.18 12.44
N PHE A 35 20.85 -11.02 11.71
CA PHE A 35 22.15 -11.51 12.16
C PHE A 35 23.20 -10.41 12.30
N TRP A 36 23.26 -9.49 11.35
CA TRP A 36 24.18 -8.35 11.45
C TRP A 36 23.87 -7.48 12.68
N ALA A 37 22.59 -7.20 12.94
CA ALA A 37 22.15 -6.42 14.08
C ALA A 37 22.43 -7.12 15.42
N LEU A 38 22.26 -8.44 15.48
CA LEU A 38 22.67 -9.29 16.61
C LEU A 38 24.18 -9.14 16.91
N LEU A 39 25.02 -9.26 15.89
CA LEU A 39 26.48 -9.23 16.04
C LEU A 39 27.02 -7.85 16.42
N LYS A 40 26.37 -6.78 15.95
CA LYS A 40 26.80 -5.39 16.17
C LYS A 40 26.09 -4.70 17.32
N MET A 41 25.12 -5.37 17.98
CA MET A 41 24.22 -4.75 18.96
C MET A 41 23.60 -3.44 18.40
N ALA A 42 23.25 -3.45 17.11
CA ALA A 42 23.00 -2.23 16.34
C ALA A 42 21.68 -1.53 16.71
N PHE A 43 20.70 -2.28 17.20
CA PHE A 43 19.47 -1.75 17.78
C PHE A 43 19.57 -1.72 19.31
N GLN A 44 19.09 -0.63 19.92
CA GLN A 44 18.92 -0.54 21.37
C GLN A 44 17.76 -1.46 21.79
N GLY A 45 18.03 -2.51 22.57
CA GLY A 45 16.99 -3.44 23.02
C GLY A 45 17.52 -4.83 23.39
N GLU A 46 16.60 -5.71 23.81
CA GLU A 46 16.93 -7.11 24.10
C GLU A 46 17.37 -7.87 22.84
N SER A 47 18.36 -8.76 23.00
CA SER A 47 18.89 -9.56 21.90
C SER A 47 17.86 -10.43 21.19
N LYS A 48 16.77 -10.74 21.87
CA LYS A 48 15.66 -11.54 21.34
C LYS A 48 14.84 -10.79 20.27
N SER A 49 14.94 -9.45 20.20
CA SER A 49 14.12 -8.60 19.32
C SER A 49 14.78 -8.23 17.98
N TYR A 50 16.08 -8.49 17.81
CA TYR A 50 16.83 -8.05 16.62
C TYR A 50 16.23 -8.55 15.29
N MET A 51 15.76 -9.80 15.25
CA MET A 51 15.14 -10.37 14.04
C MET A 51 13.81 -9.67 13.73
N LEU A 52 12.96 -9.47 14.74
CA LEU A 52 11.70 -8.74 14.61
C LEU A 52 11.92 -7.31 14.09
N THR A 53 12.83 -6.58 14.72
CA THR A 53 13.16 -5.19 14.34
C THR A 53 13.72 -5.11 12.93
N ALA A 54 14.58 -6.05 12.52
CA ALA A 54 15.10 -6.10 11.17
C ALA A 54 13.99 -6.26 10.12
N PHE A 55 13.05 -7.19 10.33
CA PHE A 55 11.92 -7.42 9.42
C PHE A 55 10.97 -6.22 9.35
N ILE A 56 10.65 -5.59 10.48
CA ILE A 56 9.82 -4.38 10.52
C ILE A 56 10.50 -3.24 9.75
N THR A 57 11.81 -3.04 9.96
CA THR A 57 12.57 -1.94 9.35
C THR A 57 12.66 -2.04 7.84
N ILE A 58 12.83 -3.26 7.30
CA ILE A 58 12.96 -3.44 5.84
C ILE A 58 11.62 -3.49 5.11
N THR A 59 10.52 -3.81 5.79
CA THR A 59 9.21 -4.03 5.15
C THR A 59 8.79 -2.84 4.26
N PRO A 60 8.86 -1.58 4.71
CA PRO A 60 8.53 -0.43 3.86
C PRO A 60 9.38 -0.33 2.58
N LEU A 61 10.64 -0.77 2.62
CA LEU A 61 11.50 -0.76 1.42
C LEU A 61 11.02 -1.77 0.37
N PHE A 62 10.53 -2.93 0.82
CA PHE A 62 9.95 -3.94 -0.07
C PHE A 62 8.59 -3.52 -0.62
N ASP A 63 7.81 -2.76 0.15
CA ASP A 63 6.55 -2.16 -0.33
C ASP A 63 6.80 -1.12 -1.42
N LEU A 64 7.79 -0.24 -1.23
CA LEU A 64 8.22 0.70 -2.25
C LEU A 64 8.74 0.00 -3.50
N ALA A 65 9.58 -1.04 -3.34
CA ALA A 65 10.07 -1.85 -4.45
C ALA A 65 8.92 -2.54 -5.20
N TYR A 66 7.93 -3.05 -4.46
CA TYR A 66 6.72 -3.64 -5.03
C TYR A 66 5.93 -2.62 -5.84
N LEU A 67 5.62 -1.45 -5.26
CA LEU A 67 4.87 -0.39 -5.95
C LEU A 67 5.56 0.03 -7.24
N PHE A 68 6.88 0.22 -7.23
CA PHE A 68 7.65 0.59 -8.42
C PHE A 68 7.60 -0.50 -9.50
N LEU A 69 7.93 -1.74 -9.16
CA LEU A 69 8.00 -2.84 -10.12
C LEU A 69 6.62 -3.26 -10.63
N SER A 70 5.61 -3.24 -9.75
CA SER A 70 4.22 -3.53 -10.08
C SER A 70 3.64 -2.47 -11.00
N SER A 71 3.89 -1.18 -10.73
CA SER A 71 3.45 -0.08 -11.61
C SER A 71 4.02 -0.22 -13.01
N ARG A 72 5.32 -0.55 -13.11
CA ARG A 72 5.95 -0.81 -14.42
C ARG A 72 5.30 -1.98 -15.15
N LYS A 73 5.01 -3.09 -14.46
CA LYS A 73 4.28 -4.22 -15.06
C LYS A 73 2.87 -3.84 -15.48
N ASN A 74 2.21 -2.97 -14.72
CA ASN A 74 0.88 -2.47 -15.02
C ASN A 74 0.88 -1.74 -16.38
N GLU A 75 1.86 -0.86 -16.60
CA GLU A 75 2.01 -0.13 -17.86
C GLU A 75 2.38 -1.03 -19.04
N GLN A 76 3.19 -2.06 -18.81
CA GLN A 76 3.50 -3.05 -19.85
C GLN A 76 2.27 -3.79 -20.37
N VAL A 77 1.24 -3.98 -19.53
CA VAL A 77 -0.03 -4.59 -19.95
C VAL A 77 -0.76 -3.68 -20.93
N TYR A 78 -0.84 -2.38 -20.66
CA TYR A 78 -1.46 -1.41 -21.57
C TYR A 78 -0.68 -1.23 -22.87
N ALA A 79 0.64 -1.38 -22.84
CA ALA A 79 1.47 -1.31 -24.05
C ALA A 79 1.49 -2.60 -24.89
N SER A 80 1.05 -3.74 -24.34
CA SER A 80 1.18 -5.05 -24.98
C SER A 80 0.15 -5.29 -26.08
N GLN A 81 0.61 -5.85 -27.21
CA GLN A 81 -0.26 -6.21 -28.32
C GLN A 81 -1.22 -7.37 -27.99
N THR A 82 -0.84 -8.25 -27.06
CA THR A 82 -1.67 -9.40 -26.65
C THR A 82 -2.97 -8.95 -25.99
N TRP A 83 -2.90 -7.95 -25.10
CA TRP A 83 -4.07 -7.42 -24.39
C TRP A 83 -4.86 -6.43 -25.24
N ARG A 84 -4.21 -5.82 -26.25
CA ARG A 84 -4.84 -4.95 -27.25
C ARG A 84 -5.80 -5.69 -28.18
N LEU A 85 -5.46 -6.92 -28.56
CA LEU A 85 -6.27 -7.73 -29.48
C LEU A 85 -7.34 -8.57 -28.76
N ALA A 86 -7.34 -8.56 -27.42
CA ALA A 86 -8.36 -9.24 -26.65
C ALA A 86 -9.71 -8.52 -26.82
N PRO A 87 -10.82 -9.24 -27.06
CA PRO A 87 -12.15 -8.64 -27.21
C PRO A 87 -12.72 -8.22 -25.83
N ILE A 88 -12.14 -7.17 -25.25
CA ILE A 88 -12.51 -6.57 -23.97
C ILE A 88 -12.63 -5.05 -24.09
N LYS A 89 -13.55 -4.45 -23.34
CA LYS A 89 -13.65 -2.99 -23.21
C LYS A 89 -12.43 -2.42 -22.49
N ASN A 90 -11.91 -1.29 -22.93
CA ASN A 90 -10.75 -0.62 -22.31
C ASN A 90 -10.95 -0.33 -20.81
N SER A 91 -12.16 0.05 -20.39
CA SER A 91 -12.49 0.24 -18.98
C SER A 91 -12.37 -1.06 -18.17
N ALA A 92 -12.85 -2.18 -18.71
CA ALA A 92 -12.75 -3.49 -18.07
C ALA A 92 -11.30 -3.98 -17.99
N LEU A 93 -10.46 -3.69 -19.01
CA LEU A 93 -9.02 -3.96 -18.95
C LEU A 93 -8.33 -3.11 -17.87
N LEU A 94 -8.67 -1.82 -17.79
CA LEU A 94 -8.14 -0.92 -16.77
C LEU A 94 -8.44 -1.43 -15.35
N PHE A 95 -9.70 -1.77 -15.06
CA PHE A 95 -10.08 -2.32 -13.76
C PHE A 95 -9.44 -3.68 -13.47
N ALA A 96 -9.33 -4.56 -14.47
CA ALA A 96 -8.71 -5.87 -14.28
C ALA A 96 -7.22 -5.73 -13.95
N ASN A 97 -6.54 -4.80 -14.61
CA ASN A 97 -5.12 -4.54 -14.39
C ASN A 97 -4.87 -3.87 -13.04
N LEU A 98 -5.63 -2.82 -12.68
CA LEU A 98 -5.54 -2.17 -11.37
C LEU A 98 -5.87 -3.14 -10.23
N GLY A 99 -7.00 -3.84 -10.32
CA GLY A 99 -7.43 -4.77 -9.28
C GLY A 99 -6.45 -5.91 -9.08
N SER A 100 -5.84 -6.43 -10.15
CA SER A 100 -4.83 -7.51 -10.02
C SER A 100 -3.58 -7.02 -9.29
N ALA A 101 -3.16 -5.77 -9.51
CA ALA A 101 -2.05 -5.18 -8.76
C ALA A 101 -2.41 -4.95 -7.28
N ILE A 102 -3.63 -4.48 -6.98
CA ILE A 102 -4.07 -4.29 -5.59
C ILE A 102 -4.13 -5.63 -4.84
N ILE A 103 -4.72 -6.67 -5.45
CA ILE A 103 -4.83 -7.99 -4.82
C ILE A 103 -3.46 -8.62 -4.58
N ASP A 104 -2.54 -8.48 -5.53
CA ASP A 104 -1.16 -8.97 -5.35
C ASP A 104 -0.40 -8.19 -4.26
N GLY A 105 -0.66 -6.89 -4.12
CA GLY A 105 -0.11 -6.08 -3.03
C GLY A 105 -0.65 -6.50 -1.67
N ILE A 106 -1.96 -6.75 -1.55
CA ILE A 106 -2.57 -7.31 -0.34
C ILE A 106 -1.94 -8.65 0.01
N PHE A 107 -1.71 -9.51 -0.98
CA PHE A 107 -1.05 -10.79 -0.77
C PHE A 107 0.39 -10.63 -0.25
N LEU A 108 1.15 -9.63 -0.74
CA LEU A 108 2.48 -9.31 -0.21
C LEU A 108 2.40 -8.90 1.27
N VAL A 109 1.46 -8.01 1.63
CA VAL A 109 1.25 -7.56 3.02
C VAL A 109 0.94 -8.74 3.95
N ILE A 110 0.09 -9.67 3.51
CA ILE A 110 -0.21 -10.90 4.28
C ILE A 110 1.07 -11.71 4.53
N LEU A 111 1.90 -11.90 3.50
CA LEU A 111 3.18 -12.60 3.65
C LEU A 111 4.11 -11.87 4.63
N GLN A 112 4.15 -10.54 4.58
CA GLN A 112 4.97 -9.73 5.49
C GLN A 112 4.52 -9.83 6.93
N ILE A 113 3.21 -9.81 7.20
CA ILE A 113 2.67 -10.05 8.54
C ILE A 113 3.12 -11.43 9.05
N VAL A 114 2.99 -12.47 8.22
CA VAL A 114 3.45 -13.83 8.58
C VAL A 114 4.95 -13.85 8.88
N MET A 115 5.78 -13.19 8.06
CA MET A 115 7.23 -13.09 8.26
C MET A 115 7.58 -12.39 9.59
N ILE A 116 6.92 -11.26 9.89
CA ILE A 116 7.11 -10.49 11.12
C ILE A 116 6.71 -11.32 12.35
N VAL A 117 5.57 -12.02 12.30
CA VAL A 117 5.12 -12.90 13.38
C VAL A 117 6.13 -14.02 13.64
N ILE A 118 6.63 -14.68 12.58
CA ILE A 118 7.65 -15.73 12.71
C ILE A 118 8.96 -15.17 13.30
N ALA A 119 9.42 -14.01 12.81
CA ALA A 119 10.63 -13.36 13.30
C ALA A 119 10.48 -12.89 14.77
N GLY A 120 9.26 -12.61 15.22
CA GLY A 120 8.91 -12.22 16.58
C GLY A 120 8.72 -13.37 17.56
N LEU A 121 8.66 -14.64 17.12
CA LEU A 121 8.44 -15.79 18.00
C LEU A 121 9.39 -15.84 19.22
N PRO A 122 10.71 -15.56 19.11
CA PRO A 122 11.61 -15.57 20.26
C PRO A 122 11.24 -14.54 21.33
N VAL A 123 10.61 -13.43 20.95
CA VAL A 123 10.08 -12.42 21.88
C VAL A 123 8.75 -12.90 22.44
N ILE A 124 7.83 -13.31 21.56
CA ILE A 124 6.45 -13.70 21.92
C ILE A 124 6.43 -14.91 22.86
N ILE A 125 7.34 -15.87 22.72
CA ILE A 125 7.36 -17.10 23.54
C ILE A 125 7.92 -16.83 24.95
N THR A 126 8.65 -15.72 25.16
CA THR A 126 9.17 -15.42 26.50
C THR A 126 8.06 -14.97 27.43
N ASN A 127 8.09 -15.53 28.65
CA ASN A 127 7.15 -15.19 29.70
C ASN A 127 7.27 -13.71 30.09
N GLU A 128 8.42 -13.07 29.86
CA GLU A 128 8.64 -11.64 30.07
C GLU A 128 7.79 -10.79 29.13
N PHE A 129 7.72 -11.10 27.83
CA PHE A 129 6.83 -10.40 26.89
C PHE A 129 5.38 -10.49 27.35
N TRP A 130 4.90 -11.69 27.68
CA TRP A 130 3.54 -11.87 28.16
C TRP A 130 3.31 -11.29 29.55
N GLN A 131 4.30 -11.28 30.45
CA GLN A 131 4.17 -10.65 31.75
C GLN A 131 4.22 -9.13 31.64
N THR A 132 5.10 -8.50 30.86
CA THR A 132 5.07 -7.04 30.64
C THR A 132 3.82 -6.63 29.88
N THR A 133 3.38 -7.45 28.93
CA THR A 133 2.11 -7.25 28.22
C THR A 133 0.99 -7.41 29.26
N PHE A 134 0.66 -8.61 29.75
CA PHE A 134 -0.45 -8.90 30.68
C PHE A 134 -0.42 -8.24 32.07
N LYS A 135 0.74 -7.93 32.67
CA LYS A 135 0.81 -7.20 33.95
C LYS A 135 0.35 -5.74 33.77
N ASN A 136 0.43 -5.21 32.54
CA ASN A 136 -0.24 -3.97 32.16
C ASN A 136 -1.74 -4.19 31.82
N PHE A 137 -2.21 -5.43 31.58
CA PHE A 137 -3.65 -5.76 31.41
C PHE A 137 -4.37 -5.98 32.75
N GLY A 138 -3.64 -6.00 33.88
CA GLY A 138 -4.17 -6.37 35.20
C GLY A 138 -5.30 -5.50 35.76
N SER A 139 -5.63 -4.35 35.13
CA SER A 139 -6.80 -3.52 35.46
C SER A 139 -7.97 -3.60 34.45
N ILE A 140 -7.81 -4.33 33.35
CA ILE A 140 -8.84 -4.53 32.29
C ILE A 140 -9.41 -5.96 32.37
N GLY A 141 -9.15 -6.67 33.47
CA GLY A 141 -9.81 -7.91 33.80
C GLY A 141 -11.23 -7.65 34.29
N GLU A 142 -12.18 -7.45 33.36
CA GLU A 142 -13.61 -7.77 33.48
C GLU A 142 -14.38 -7.15 32.29
N GLY A 143 -14.57 -7.92 31.21
CA GLY A 143 -15.64 -7.70 30.22
C GLY A 143 -15.46 -6.62 29.13
N LYS A 144 -14.58 -5.62 29.28
CA LYS A 144 -14.45 -4.51 28.30
C LYS A 144 -13.57 -4.78 27.07
N LEU A 145 -12.77 -5.84 27.11
CA LEU A 145 -11.79 -6.21 26.08
C LEU A 145 -12.36 -6.35 24.65
N TRP A 146 -13.66 -6.65 24.54
CA TRP A 146 -14.36 -6.84 23.26
C TRP A 146 -15.38 -5.73 22.93
N GLN A 147 -15.67 -4.82 23.88
CA GLN A 147 -16.70 -3.79 23.71
C GLN A 147 -16.16 -2.50 23.07
N ASP A 148 -14.87 -2.19 23.22
CA ASP A 148 -14.25 -0.92 22.77
C ASP A 148 -13.30 -1.09 21.56
N ILE A 149 -13.29 -2.25 20.90
CA ILE A 149 -12.52 -2.43 19.67
C ILE A 149 -13.17 -1.62 18.54
N HIS A 150 -12.58 -0.47 18.22
CA HIS A 150 -12.96 0.35 17.08
C HIS A 150 -12.55 -0.30 15.75
N LEU A 151 -13.21 -1.41 15.38
CA LEU A 151 -13.02 -2.11 14.09
C LEU A 151 -13.19 -1.18 12.89
N ALA A 152 -14.02 -0.14 13.03
CA ALA A 152 -14.21 0.89 12.02
C ALA A 152 -12.90 1.66 11.72
N ASP A 153 -12.06 1.91 12.73
CA ASP A 153 -10.80 2.65 12.57
C ASP A 153 -9.78 1.80 11.80
N LEU A 154 -9.67 0.52 12.14
CA LEU A 154 -8.81 -0.42 11.42
C LEU A 154 -9.26 -0.59 9.96
N LEU A 155 -10.57 -0.70 9.72
CA LEU A 155 -11.12 -0.79 8.37
C LEU A 155 -10.86 0.51 7.57
N SER A 156 -10.92 1.67 8.23
CA SER A 156 -10.62 2.97 7.60
C SER A 156 -9.16 3.07 7.14
N VAL A 157 -8.20 2.57 7.93
CA VAL A 157 -6.78 2.53 7.57
C VAL A 157 -6.55 1.60 6.39
N ILE A 158 -7.15 0.40 6.40
CA ILE A 158 -7.04 -0.54 5.28
C ILE A 158 -7.60 0.08 4.00
N LEU A 159 -8.77 0.71 4.09
CA LEU A 159 -9.40 1.38 2.95
C LEU A 159 -8.54 2.53 2.43
N LEU A 160 -7.97 3.35 3.31
CA LEU A 160 -7.07 4.44 2.91
C LEU A 160 -5.83 3.92 2.19
N ILE A 161 -5.20 2.84 2.68
CA ILE A 161 -4.03 2.23 2.03
C ILE A 161 -4.38 1.75 0.61
N ILE A 162 -5.57 1.15 0.43
CA ILE A 162 -6.05 0.72 -0.88
C ILE A 162 -6.25 1.92 -1.82
N LEU A 163 -6.86 3.01 -1.32
CA LEU A 163 -7.06 4.24 -2.09
C LEU A 163 -5.73 4.87 -2.51
N ILE A 164 -4.75 4.98 -1.61
CA ILE A 164 -3.40 5.48 -1.95
C ILE A 164 -2.74 4.59 -3.01
N GLY A 165 -2.83 3.27 -2.86
CA GLY A 165 -2.33 2.34 -3.86
C GLY A 165 -2.97 2.60 -5.23
N MET A 166 -4.30 2.75 -5.26
CA MET A 166 -5.06 3.07 -6.47
C MET A 166 -4.61 4.40 -7.09
N PHE A 167 -4.50 5.46 -6.30
CA PHE A 167 -3.98 6.77 -6.71
C PHE A 167 -2.63 6.66 -7.40
N ILE A 168 -1.66 5.95 -6.79
CA ILE A 168 -0.31 5.78 -7.35
C ILE A 168 -0.37 5.12 -8.73
N TYR A 169 -1.11 4.01 -8.87
CA TYR A 169 -1.23 3.33 -10.16
C TYR A 169 -1.90 4.22 -11.21
N LEU A 170 -2.97 4.93 -10.84
CA LEU A 170 -3.69 5.83 -11.74
C LEU A 170 -2.85 7.03 -12.17
N ALA A 171 -2.07 7.61 -11.27
CA ALA A 171 -1.15 8.71 -11.57
C ALA A 171 -0.05 8.26 -12.55
N VAL A 172 0.52 7.06 -12.34
CA VAL A 172 1.52 6.49 -13.25
C VAL A 172 0.92 6.24 -14.64
N SER A 173 -0.28 5.65 -14.72
CA SER A 173 -0.98 5.47 -16.00
C SER A 173 -1.27 6.79 -16.70
N LEU A 174 -1.70 7.81 -15.95
CA LEU A 174 -1.99 9.13 -16.51
C LEU A 174 -0.75 9.76 -17.13
N ILE A 175 0.39 9.75 -16.43
CA ILE A 175 1.67 10.26 -16.94
C ILE A 175 2.05 9.52 -18.22
N ASN A 176 1.92 8.20 -18.26
CA ASN A 176 2.33 7.39 -19.40
C ASN A 176 1.41 7.59 -20.61
N PHE A 177 0.09 7.62 -20.40
CA PHE A 177 -0.88 7.86 -21.46
C PHE A 177 -0.78 9.26 -22.03
N THR A 178 -0.71 10.28 -21.17
CA THR A 178 -0.54 11.66 -21.62
C THR A 178 0.79 11.85 -22.33
N GLY A 179 1.89 11.31 -21.79
CA GLY A 179 3.21 11.40 -22.42
C GLY A 179 3.20 10.89 -23.86
N LYS A 180 2.61 9.73 -24.11
CA LYS A 180 2.54 9.16 -25.47
C LYS A 180 1.59 9.92 -26.39
N ILE A 181 0.38 10.24 -25.94
CA ILE A 181 -0.60 10.97 -26.77
C ILE A 181 -0.01 12.33 -27.16
N VAL A 182 0.56 13.07 -26.21
CA VAL A 182 1.14 14.39 -26.48
C VAL A 182 2.35 14.28 -27.41
N SER A 183 3.23 13.28 -27.26
CA SER A 183 4.35 13.09 -28.18
C SER A 183 3.91 12.76 -29.60
N ASP A 184 2.74 12.14 -29.78
CA ASP A 184 2.22 11.76 -31.08
C ASP A 184 1.61 12.95 -31.85
N PHE A 185 1.18 14.00 -31.15
CA PHE A 185 0.49 15.17 -31.75
C PHE A 185 1.28 16.48 -31.73
N LEU A 186 2.27 16.65 -30.84
CA LEU A 186 2.97 17.92 -30.63
C LEU A 186 4.47 17.83 -30.98
N PRO A 187 5.10 18.94 -31.44
CA PRO A 187 6.55 19.03 -31.59
C PRO A 187 7.28 18.71 -30.28
N GLU A 188 8.44 18.04 -30.38
CA GLU A 188 9.18 17.51 -29.21
C GLU A 188 9.40 18.50 -28.06
N LYS A 189 9.58 19.79 -28.34
CA LYS A 189 9.79 20.81 -27.30
C LYS A 189 8.51 21.09 -26.50
N ILE A 190 7.37 21.14 -27.18
CA ILE A 190 6.07 21.42 -26.54
C ILE A 190 5.56 20.16 -25.83
N SER A 191 5.80 18.98 -26.40
CA SER A 191 5.42 17.71 -25.76
C SER A 191 6.17 17.47 -24.45
N LYS A 192 7.47 17.80 -24.39
CA LYS A 192 8.26 17.76 -23.15
C LYS A 192 7.73 18.73 -22.09
N LEU A 193 7.27 19.92 -22.47
CA LEU A 193 6.72 20.90 -21.53
C LEU A 193 5.38 20.43 -20.96
N VAL A 194 4.46 19.94 -21.80
CA VAL A 194 3.17 19.40 -21.34
C VAL A 194 3.37 18.19 -20.45
N TYR A 195 4.29 17.28 -20.81
CA TYR A 195 4.65 16.14 -19.98
C TYR A 195 5.20 16.58 -18.61
N PHE A 196 6.10 17.57 -18.59
CA PHE A 196 6.65 18.13 -17.36
C PHE A 196 5.56 18.73 -16.46
N LEU A 197 4.61 19.50 -17.02
CA LEU A 197 3.50 20.07 -16.25
C LEU A 197 2.61 18.99 -15.61
N VAL A 198 2.32 17.92 -16.34
CA VAL A 198 1.51 16.80 -15.82
C VAL A 198 2.24 16.09 -14.67
N VAL A 199 3.53 15.79 -14.85
CA VAL A 199 4.36 15.16 -13.81
C VAL A 199 4.45 16.04 -12.57
N VAL A 200 4.71 17.35 -12.72
CA VAL A 200 4.79 18.29 -11.61
C VAL A 200 3.45 18.41 -10.88
N SER A 201 2.34 18.57 -11.61
CA SER A 201 1.01 18.65 -11.00
C SER A 201 0.68 17.40 -10.19
N LEU A 202 0.94 16.20 -10.73
CA LEU A 202 0.69 14.95 -10.02
C LEU A 202 1.63 14.74 -8.85
N THR A 203 2.87 15.21 -8.95
CA THR A 203 3.84 15.18 -7.84
C THR A 203 3.37 16.08 -6.70
N CYS A 204 2.90 17.30 -6.99
CA CYS A 204 2.35 18.21 -5.99
C CYS A 204 1.12 17.61 -5.30
N ILE A 205 0.18 17.04 -6.07
CA ILE A 205 -1.01 16.36 -5.52
C ILE A 205 -0.59 15.17 -4.66
N GLY A 206 0.35 14.35 -5.13
CA GLY A 206 0.87 13.19 -4.41
C GLY A 206 1.57 13.57 -3.10
N LEU A 207 2.34 14.67 -3.08
CA LEU A 207 2.98 15.17 -1.86
C LEU A 207 1.96 15.64 -0.82
N ILE A 208 0.92 16.37 -1.25
CA ILE A 208 -0.18 16.79 -0.37
C ILE A 208 -0.87 15.56 0.25
N PHE A 209 -1.12 14.52 -0.56
CA PHE A 209 -1.69 13.27 -0.07
C PHE A 209 -0.78 12.56 0.92
N LEU A 210 0.51 12.38 0.62
CA LEU A 210 1.44 11.70 1.52
C LEU A 210 1.57 12.40 2.88
N MET A 211 1.57 13.73 2.90
CA MET A 211 1.58 14.51 4.14
C MET A 211 0.32 14.25 5.00
N ASN A 212 -0.86 14.24 4.39
CA ASN A 212 -2.12 14.01 5.11
C ASN A 212 -2.29 12.54 5.55
N VAL A 213 -1.78 11.60 4.75
CA VAL A 213 -1.82 10.16 5.03
C VAL A 213 -0.99 9.82 6.26
N TYR A 214 0.20 10.42 6.42
CA TYR A 214 1.03 10.17 7.60
C TYR A 214 0.27 10.47 8.90
N TRP A 215 -0.34 11.66 8.97
CA TRP A 215 -1.15 12.06 10.12
C TRP A 215 -2.37 11.18 10.31
N PHE A 216 -3.10 10.84 9.25
CA PHE A 216 -4.23 9.93 9.32
C PHE A 216 -3.83 8.56 9.86
N VAL A 217 -2.78 7.94 9.31
CA VAL A 217 -2.35 6.58 9.66
C VAL A 217 -1.85 6.56 11.08
N MET A 218 -1.06 7.55 11.50
CA MET A 218 -0.61 7.64 12.88
C MET A 218 -1.80 7.86 13.82
N ASN A 219 -2.70 8.81 13.55
CA ASN A 219 -3.85 9.07 14.41
C ASN A 219 -4.81 7.88 14.53
N SER A 220 -5.04 7.16 13.42
CA SER A 220 -5.92 5.98 13.39
C SER A 220 -5.26 4.75 14.00
N LEU A 221 -3.94 4.55 13.81
CA LEU A 221 -3.20 3.48 14.50
C LEU A 221 -3.06 3.78 15.98
N THR A 222 -2.77 5.02 16.39
CA THR A 222 -2.74 5.40 17.81
C THR A 222 -4.12 5.28 18.41
N GLY A 223 -5.18 5.72 17.73
CA GLY A 223 -6.57 5.53 18.18
C GLY A 223 -6.94 4.06 18.34
N PHE A 224 -6.61 3.21 17.35
CA PHE A 224 -6.84 1.77 17.42
C PHE A 224 -6.00 1.08 18.52
N LEU A 225 -4.72 1.43 18.65
CA LEU A 225 -3.84 0.82 19.64
C LEU A 225 -4.15 1.32 21.06
N GLN A 226 -4.47 2.60 21.23
CA GLN A 226 -4.85 3.17 22.52
C GLN A 226 -6.25 2.69 22.88
N ASN A 227 -7.28 3.00 22.10
CA ASN A 227 -8.67 2.67 22.46
C ASN A 227 -9.00 1.18 22.33
N GLY A 228 -8.26 0.44 21.49
CA GLY A 228 -8.64 -0.89 21.05
C GLY A 228 -7.86 -2.09 21.58
N MET A 229 -6.70 -1.98 22.27
CA MET A 229 -6.09 -3.11 23.02
C MET A 229 -4.66 -2.93 23.56
N PHE A 230 -3.83 -2.01 23.06
CA PHE A 230 -2.37 -2.17 23.12
C PHE A 230 -1.60 -1.07 23.88
N LEU A 231 -2.09 0.17 23.96
CA LEU A 231 -1.35 1.32 24.51
C LEU A 231 -2.07 2.09 25.63
N THR A 232 -3.38 1.94 25.82
CA THR A 232 -4.09 2.54 26.98
C THR A 232 -3.58 2.02 28.32
N THR A 233 -2.87 0.90 28.32
CA THR A 233 -2.25 0.27 29.49
C THR A 233 -0.78 0.64 29.68
N LEU A 234 -0.13 1.27 28.69
CA LEU A 234 1.27 1.73 28.77
C LEU A 234 1.38 3.21 29.16
N SER A 235 0.34 4.02 28.94
CA SER A 235 0.27 5.39 29.47
C SER A 235 -0.60 5.45 30.72
N LYS A 236 -0.01 5.77 31.86
CA LYS A 236 -0.71 6.05 33.13
C LYS A 236 -1.71 7.22 33.03
N ASP A 237 -1.58 8.01 31.96
CA ASP A 237 -2.43 9.12 31.57
C ASP A 237 -3.10 8.81 30.23
N ALA A 238 -4.01 7.82 30.20
CA ALA A 238 -4.91 7.65 29.06
C ALA A 238 -5.85 8.88 28.99
N ILE A 239 -5.36 9.95 28.37
CA ILE A 239 -6.18 11.05 27.89
C ILE A 239 -7.20 10.41 26.95
N ASP A 240 -8.46 10.80 27.08
CA ASP A 240 -9.54 10.46 26.15
C ASP A 240 -9.14 10.95 24.75
N VAL A 241 -8.36 10.15 24.00
CA VAL A 241 -8.04 10.40 22.60
C VAL A 241 -9.28 9.96 21.84
N ARG A 242 -10.31 10.80 21.92
CA ARG A 242 -11.39 10.78 20.94
C ARG A 242 -10.75 11.20 19.63
N SER A 243 -10.38 10.22 18.83
CA SER A 243 -9.90 10.45 17.47
C SER A 243 -10.94 11.35 16.79
N ASN A 244 -10.54 12.56 16.42
CA ASN A 244 -11.41 13.47 15.67
C ASN A 244 -11.49 12.94 14.22
N LEU A 245 -12.19 11.82 14.05
CA LEU A 245 -12.23 11.03 12.82
C LEU A 245 -12.88 11.80 11.66
N THR A 246 -13.54 12.93 11.92
CA THR A 246 -14.16 13.76 10.89
C THR A 246 -13.13 14.27 9.87
N GLU A 247 -11.95 14.68 10.32
CA GLU A 247 -10.84 15.09 9.43
C GLU A 247 -10.28 13.91 8.63
N ASN A 248 -10.28 12.73 9.25
CA ASN A 248 -9.85 11.49 8.64
C ASN A 248 -10.80 11.07 7.50
N TYR A 249 -12.11 11.06 7.74
CA TYR A 249 -13.10 10.72 6.71
C TYR A 249 -13.13 11.72 5.56
N LEU A 250 -12.90 13.01 5.84
CA LEU A 250 -12.78 14.03 4.78
C LEU A 250 -11.57 13.74 3.88
N THR A 251 -10.43 13.38 4.46
CA THR A 251 -9.24 12.98 3.70
C THR A 251 -9.54 11.77 2.80
N MET A 252 -10.17 10.73 3.34
CA MET A 252 -10.56 9.56 2.54
C MET A 252 -11.52 9.92 1.40
N ALA A 253 -12.52 10.77 1.67
CA ALA A 253 -13.47 11.21 0.66
C ALA A 253 -12.78 12.01 -0.46
N VAL A 254 -11.84 12.89 -0.12
CA VAL A 254 -11.05 13.65 -1.10
C VAL A 254 -10.21 12.71 -1.98
N VAL A 255 -9.50 11.74 -1.38
CA VAL A 255 -8.70 10.77 -2.16
C VAL A 255 -9.59 9.97 -3.09
N LEU A 256 -10.73 9.47 -2.60
CA LEU A 256 -11.70 8.74 -3.41
C LEU A 256 -12.22 9.56 -4.60
N VAL A 257 -12.54 10.83 -4.39
CA VAL A 257 -12.98 11.73 -5.47
C VAL A 257 -11.87 11.92 -6.51
N VAL A 258 -10.63 12.11 -6.08
CA VAL A 258 -9.49 12.25 -7.00
C VAL A 258 -9.26 10.94 -7.78
N ASP A 259 -9.33 9.78 -7.15
CA ASP A 259 -9.22 8.49 -7.82
C ASP A 259 -10.32 8.30 -8.88
N ILE A 260 -11.56 8.66 -8.57
CA ILE A 260 -12.66 8.63 -9.54
C ILE A 260 -12.36 9.52 -10.75
N ILE A 261 -11.90 10.74 -10.52
CA ILE A 261 -11.52 11.67 -11.60
C ILE A 261 -10.40 11.05 -12.46
N LEU A 262 -9.36 10.52 -11.82
CA LEU A 262 -8.24 9.87 -12.53
C LEU A 262 -8.68 8.63 -13.31
N ILE A 263 -9.60 7.81 -12.78
CA ILE A 263 -10.18 6.68 -13.49
C ILE A 263 -10.88 7.15 -14.77
N ILE A 264 -11.74 8.17 -14.66
CA ILE A 264 -12.50 8.71 -15.80
C ILE A 264 -11.54 9.22 -16.88
N VAL A 265 -10.55 10.02 -16.48
CA VAL A 265 -9.54 10.58 -17.40
C VAL A 265 -8.72 9.46 -18.04
N ASN A 266 -8.27 8.47 -17.26
CA ASN A 266 -7.48 7.36 -17.79
C ASN A 266 -8.28 6.46 -18.74
N ILE A 267 -9.58 6.24 -18.51
CA ILE A 267 -10.44 5.51 -19.47
C ILE A 267 -10.52 6.28 -20.79
N PHE A 268 -10.72 7.59 -20.73
CA PHE A 268 -10.77 8.42 -21.93
C PHE A 268 -9.44 8.42 -22.69
N LEU A 269 -8.32 8.59 -21.98
CA LEU A 269 -6.99 8.56 -22.59
C LEU A 269 -6.67 7.19 -23.15
N LEU A 270 -7.00 6.09 -22.47
CA LEU A 270 -6.76 4.73 -22.94
C LEU A 270 -7.50 4.43 -24.25
N ASN A 271 -8.69 5.01 -24.44
CA ASN A 271 -9.41 4.92 -25.72
C ASN A 271 -8.63 5.61 -26.86
N LYS A 272 -8.04 6.79 -26.60
CA LYS A 272 -7.28 7.56 -27.59
C LYS A 272 -5.84 7.08 -27.77
N TYR A 273 -5.26 6.44 -26.76
CA TYR A 273 -3.88 5.97 -26.71
C TYR A 273 -3.56 4.90 -27.80
N HIS A 274 -4.59 4.37 -28.44
CA HIS A 274 -4.51 3.32 -29.45
C HIS A 274 -5.21 3.62 -30.77
N GLU A 275 -5.72 4.84 -30.99
CA GLU A 275 -6.22 5.24 -32.31
C GLU A 275 -5.05 5.24 -33.30
N ALA A 276 -4.98 4.20 -34.14
CA ALA A 276 -4.10 4.21 -35.31
C ALA A 276 -4.57 5.31 -36.25
N LYS A 277 -3.61 6.09 -36.78
CA LYS A 277 -3.86 7.01 -37.89
C LYS A 277 -4.58 6.24 -39.01
N ILE A 278 -5.77 6.71 -39.38
CA ILE A 278 -6.37 6.46 -40.70
C ILE A 278 -5.66 7.38 -41.68
#